data_AF-A0A4P9EDT4-F1
#
_entry.id   AF-A0A4P9EDT4-F1
#
_cell.length_a   1.000
_cell.length_b   1.000
_cell.length_c   1.000
_cell.angle_alpha   90.00
_cell.angle_beta   90.00
_cell.angle_gamma   90.00
#
_symmetry.space_group_name_H-M   'P 1'
#
loop_
_entity.id
_entity.type
_entity.pdbx_description
1 polymer ?
#
loop_
_entity_poly.entity_id
_entity_poly.type
_entity_poly.pdbx_seq_one_letter_code
_entity_poly.pdbx_strand_id
1 'polypeptide(L)' 'MQTELLCLSPEARGNGLGKQLLQYGIEIYNIQELTVNEQNPRAADFYEHMGFQTYKRTDHDEKGNPYPLLYMRLSR' A
#
# COMPACT_ATOMS: atom_id res chain seq x y z
N MET A 1 8.52 7.61 -13.70
CA MET A 1 8.64 6.49 -12.74
C MET A 1 7.21 6.14 -12.34
N GLN A 2 6.83 4.88 -12.55
CA GLN A 2 5.43 4.44 -12.56
C GLN A 2 5.02 4.09 -11.14
N THR A 3 4.19 4.92 -10.51
CA THR A 3 3.60 4.67 -9.20
C THR A 3 2.49 3.64 -9.39
N GLU A 4 2.81 2.35 -9.24
CA GLU A 4 1.84 1.25 -9.34
C GLU A 4 0.95 1.27 -8.09
N LEU A 5 -0.07 2.12 -8.14
CA LEU A 5 -1.03 2.32 -7.07
C LEU A 5 -2.04 1.17 -7.07
N LEU A 6 -1.82 0.15 -6.22
CA LEU A 6 -2.84 -0.87 -5.96
C LEU A 6 -3.98 -0.25 -5.13
N CYS A 7 -4.92 0.39 -5.81
CA CYS A 7 -6.16 0.88 -5.21
C CYS A 7 -7.18 -0.25 -5.13
N LEU A 8 -7.26 -0.93 -3.99
CA LEU A 8 -8.40 -1.77 -3.67
C LEU A 8 -9.61 -0.86 -3.39
N SER A 9 -10.63 -0.95 -4.24
CA SER A 9 -11.91 -0.26 -4.07
C SER A 9 -12.53 -0.61 -2.70
N PRO A 10 -13.19 0.35 -2.02
CA PRO A 10 -13.79 0.12 -0.70
C PRO A 10 -14.75 -1.06 -0.65
N GLU A 11 -15.42 -1.38 -1.77
CA GLU A 11 -16.37 -2.48 -1.88
C GLU A 11 -15.71 -3.87 -1.86
N ALA A 12 -14.40 -3.98 -2.10
CA ALA A 12 -13.65 -5.23 -2.01
C ALA A 12 -13.16 -5.56 -0.58
N ARG A 13 -13.44 -4.68 0.40
CA ARG A 13 -12.99 -4.83 1.79
C ARG A 13 -13.91 -5.81 2.53
N GLY A 14 -13.32 -6.78 3.23
CA GLY A 14 -14.03 -7.72 4.12
C GLY A 14 -14.28 -9.12 3.56
N ASN A 15 -14.04 -9.37 2.27
CA ASN A 15 -14.22 -10.70 1.64
C ASN A 15 -12.91 -11.46 1.34
N GLY A 16 -11.77 -11.01 1.87
CA GLY A 16 -10.46 -11.63 1.61
C GLY A 16 -9.86 -11.34 0.22
N LEU A 17 -10.62 -10.74 -0.69
CA LEU A 17 -10.18 -10.37 -2.05
C LEU A 17 -8.95 -9.45 -2.04
N GLY A 18 -8.88 -8.49 -1.12
CA GLY A 18 -7.71 -7.61 -0.99
C GLY A 18 -6.42 -8.36 -0.68
N LYS A 19 -6.50 -9.39 0.16
CA LYS A 19 -5.36 -10.25 0.48
C LYS A 19 -4.95 -11.08 -0.74
N GLN A 20 -5.92 -11.68 -1.43
CA GLN A 20 -5.65 -12.50 -2.62
C GLN A 20 -5.03 -11.67 -3.75
N LEU A 21 -5.54 -10.47 -4.02
CA LEU A 21 -4.98 -9.57 -5.02
C LEU A 21 -3.56 -9.13 -4.67
N LEU A 22 -3.32 -8.79 -3.40
CA LEU A 22 -1.98 -8.42 -2.96
C LEU A 22 -1.00 -9.61 -3.06
N GLN A 23 -1.41 -10.80 -2.62
CA GLN A 23 -0.61 -12.02 -2.76
C GLN A 23 -0.31 -12.35 -4.22
N TYR A 24 -1.31 -12.27 -5.10
CA TYR A 24 -1.13 -12.45 -6.53
C TYR A 24 -0.16 -11.41 -7.11
N GLY A 25 -0.27 -10.14 -6.67
CA GLY A 25 0.66 -9.07 -7.01
C GLY A 25 2.10 -9.37 -6.58
N ILE A 26 2.30 -9.89 -5.37
CA ILE A 26 3.62 -10.27 -4.86
C ILE A 26 4.18 -11.48 -5.62
N GLU A 27 3.37 -12.51 -5.86
CA GLU A 27 3.83 -13.76 -6.47
C GLU A 27 4.07 -13.66 -7.98
N ILE A 28 3.16 -12.99 -8.70
CA ILE A 28 3.19 -12.93 -10.17
C ILE A 28 3.92 -11.69 -10.69
N TYR A 29 3.72 -10.55 -10.04
CA TYR A 29 4.30 -9.27 -10.47
C TYR A 29 5.49 -8.83 -9.63
N ASN A 30 5.86 -9.61 -8.60
CA ASN A 30 6.98 -9.29 -7.69
C ASN A 30 6.85 -7.88 -7.10
N ILE A 31 5.63 -7.49 -6.70
CA ILE A 31 5.41 -6.24 -5.97
C ILE A 31 6.19 -6.32 -4.65
N GLN A 32 7.19 -5.45 -4.49
CA GLN A 32 7.99 -5.35 -3.27
C GLN A 32 7.76 -4.04 -2.54
N GLU A 33 7.27 -3.01 -3.22
CA GLU A 33 7.10 -1.67 -2.68
C GLU A 33 5.72 -1.14 -3.04
N LEU A 34 5.12 -0.39 -2.12
CA LEU A 34 3.84 0.27 -2.32
C LEU A 34 3.80 1.60 -1.56
N THR A 35 2.82 2.42 -1.89
CA THR A 35 2.57 3.69 -1.20
C THR A 35 1.15 3.70 -0.67
N VAL A 36 0.98 4.12 0.58
CA VAL A 36 -0.33 4.28 1.23
C VAL A 36 -0.44 5.69 1.79
N ASN A 37 -1.62 6.28 1.75
CA ASN A 37 -1.87 7.55 2.44
C ASN A 37 -1.97 7.30 3.95
N GLU A 38 -1.18 8.02 4.74
CA GLU A 38 -1.14 7.90 6.21
C GLU A 38 -2.51 8.16 6.86
N GLN A 39 -3.34 9.00 6.23
CA GLN A 39 -4.70 9.30 6.70
C GLN A 39 -5.66 8.11 6.57
N ASN A 40 -5.23 7.02 5.94
CA ASN A 40 -5.96 5.76 5.88
C ASN A 40 -5.27 4.69 6.76
N PRO A 41 -5.38 4.80 8.10
CA PRO A 41 -4.69 3.89 9.03
C PRO A 41 -5.10 2.43 8.80
N ARG A 42 -6.35 2.17 8.41
CA ARG A 42 -6.83 0.82 8.06
C ARG A 42 -6.05 0.17 6.92
N ALA A 43 -5.63 0.95 5.92
CA ALA A 43 -4.83 0.43 4.82
C ALA A 43 -3.37 0.23 5.24
N ALA A 44 -2.80 1.14 6.02
CA ALA A 44 -1.47 0.96 6.61
C ALA A 44 -1.42 -0.32 7.45
N ASP A 45 -2.36 -0.48 8.40
CA ASP A 45 -2.48 -1.69 9.22
C ASP A 45 -2.61 -2.95 8.35
N PHE A 46 -3.42 -2.90 7.28
CA PHE A 46 -3.58 -4.05 6.39
C PHE A 46 -2.25 -4.46 5.73
N TYR A 47 -1.46 -3.51 5.22
CA TYR A 47 -0.18 -3.81 4.60
C TYR A 47 0.87 -4.25 5.63
N GLU A 48 0.86 -3.68 6.83
CA GLU A 48 1.72 -4.12 7.94
C GLU A 48 1.45 -5.58 8.33
N HIS A 49 0.18 -5.97 8.48
CA HIS A 49 -0.20 -7.37 8.72
C HIS A 49 0.21 -8.33 7.58
N MET A 50 0.41 -7.79 6.37
CA MET A 50 0.87 -8.55 5.21
C MET A 50 2.40 -8.60 5.09
N GLY A 51 3.14 -8.03 6.05
CA GLY A 51 4.61 -8.06 6.11
C GLY A 51 5.30 -6.85 5.49
N PHE A 52 4.55 -5.81 5.08
CA PHE A 52 5.16 -4.57 4.64
C PHE A 52 5.60 -3.73 5.84
N GLN A 53 6.69 -2.99 5.68
CA GLN A 53 7.20 -2.06 6.67
C GLN A 53 7.42 -0.69 6.03
N THR A 54 7.03 0.35 6.74
CA THR A 54 7.27 1.74 6.32
C THR A 54 8.76 2.04 6.36
N TYR A 55 9.33 2.50 5.23
CA TYR A 55 10.73 2.91 5.14
C TYR A 55 10.90 4.40 4.83
N LYS A 56 9.84 5.08 4.39
CA LYS A 56 9.83 6.52 4.13
C LYS A 56 8.44 7.10 4.35
N ARG A 57 8.39 8.31 4.87
CA ARG A 57 7.19 9.14 4.97
C ARG A 57 7.42 10.48 4.27
N THR A 58 6.41 11.00 3.59
CA THR A 58 6.40 12.38 3.08
C THR A 58 5.21 13.13 3.65
N ASP A 59 5.37 14.43 3.90
CA ASP A 59 4.27 15.28 4.37
C ASP A 59 3.30 15.64 3.23
N HIS A 60 3.80 15.64 2.00
CA HIS A 60 3.06 15.99 0.79
C HIS A 60 3.08 14.84 -0.22
N ASP A 61 2.07 14.83 -1.10
CA ASP A 61 2.04 13.95 -2.26
C ASP A 61 2.98 14.45 -3.38
N GLU A 62 3.06 13.70 -4.48
CA GLU A 62 3.90 14.05 -5.64
C GLU A 62 3.50 15.37 -6.32
N LYS A 63 2.33 15.91 -6.02
CA LYS A 63 1.81 17.19 -6.54
C LYS A 63 1.95 18.34 -5.53
N GLY A 64 2.51 18.09 -4.35
CA GLY A 64 2.68 19.08 -3.28
C GLY A 64 1.43 19.31 -2.44
N ASN A 65 0.39 18.50 -2.56
CA ASN A 65 -0.78 18.59 -1.69
C ASN A 65 -0.46 18.03 -0.29
N PRO A 66 -1.11 18.51 0.78
CA PRO A 66 -0.88 18.08 2.16
C PRO A 66 -1.53 16.71 2.46
N TYR A 67 -1.17 15.70 1.68
CA TYR A 67 -1.58 14.32 1.84
C TYR A 67 -0.34 13.49 2.18
N PRO A 68 -0.08 13.21 3.46
CA PRO A 68 1.09 12.46 3.85
C PRO A 68 1.06 11.04 3.27
N LEU A 69 2.17 10.62 2.69
CA LEU A 69 2.32 9.28 2.11
C LEU A 69 3.33 8.47 2.90
N LEU A 70 3.00 7.21 3.14
CA LEU A 70 3.88 6.18 3.66
C LEU A 70 4.31 5.29 2.50
N TYR A 71 5.61 5.21 2.28
CA TYR A 71 6.22 4.26 1.37
C TYR A 71 6.60 3.03 2.19
N MET A 72 6.08 1.89 1.76
CA MET A 72 6.23 0.63 2.47
C MET A 72 6.89 -0.40 1.56
N ARG A 73 7.70 -1.26 2.15
CA ARG A 73 8.39 -2.34 1.45
C ARG A 73 8.13 -3.66 2.15
N LEU A 74 7.89 -4.71 1.38
CA LEU A 74 7.76 -6.06 1.90
C LEU A 74 9.09 -6.46 2.56
N SER A 75 9.06 -6.61 3.88
CA SER A 75 10.21 -7.06 4.66
C SER A 75 10.06 -8.56 4.86
N ARG A 76 11.05 -9.31 4.38
CA ARG A 76 11.10 -10.78 4.48
C ARG A 76 11.38 -11.23 5.91
#